data_AF-A0A4P0Y992-F1
#
_entry.id   AF-A0A4P0Y992-F1
#
_cell.length_a   1.000
_cell.length_b   1.000
_cell.length_c   1.000
_cell.angle_alpha   90.00
_cell.angle_beta   90.00
_cell.angle_gamma   90.00
#
_symmetry.space_group_name_H-M   'P 1'
#
loop_
_entity.id
_entity.type
_entity.pdbx_description
1 polymer ?
#
loop_
_entity_poly.entity_id
_entity_poly.type
_entity_poly.pdbx_seq_one_letter_code
_entity_poly.pdbx_strand_id
1 'polypeptide(L)'
;MIGIRRMIEAQVLGLTGMALKEIDFERPKGEPGLFGPQSAIWQVHGDFTSMLCGGISALLLQMLHPLALAGVWDHSRFREDILGRLRRTSQFISATTFATTPDAERLIAKVQGIHQRIAGVDKDGTPYQASDPALLTWVHVAECSCFMASHLRYKRTVVSPERQEDYFRESAEIARRLGARDIPQTPQEVADYLEAMRPRLRCDERTREVAEVLLSTRLPGRMSQPVGRVMMNAGIDLLPEWAQEMLGLSLTAAAAAHDAPDGAWRGPRTARLGTQRRLALRHAPDDGGVIQFAWPR
;
A
#
# COMPACT_ATOMS: atom_id res chain seq x y z
N MET A 1 10.89 4.88 -30.45
CA MET A 1 11.17 4.53 -29.04
C MET A 1 10.00 5.02 -28.20
N ILE A 2 9.22 4.11 -27.63
CA ILE A 2 8.10 4.45 -26.71
C ILE A 2 8.75 4.91 -25.40
N GLY A 3 8.50 6.15 -24.97
CA GLY A 3 9.09 6.69 -23.75
C GLY A 3 8.59 5.92 -22.52
N ILE A 4 9.48 5.65 -21.56
CA ILE A 4 9.18 4.96 -20.30
C ILE A 4 7.93 5.53 -19.60
N ARG A 5 7.71 6.85 -19.72
CA ARG A 5 6.53 7.55 -19.19
C ARG A 5 5.21 7.12 -19.83
N ARG A 6 5.18 6.87 -21.15
CA ARG A 6 4.00 6.36 -21.87
C ARG A 6 3.67 4.91 -21.48
N MET A 7 4.70 4.12 -21.16
CA MET A 7 4.52 2.76 -20.66
C MET A 7 3.98 2.76 -19.23
N ILE A 8 4.51 3.63 -18.36
CA ILE A 8 3.99 3.85 -17.01
C ILE A 8 2.55 4.35 -17.08
N GLU A 9 2.24 5.29 -17.97
CA GLU A 9 0.87 5.76 -18.14
C GLU A 9 -0.05 4.66 -18.66
N ALA A 10 0.34 3.88 -19.67
CA ALA A 10 -0.46 2.75 -20.17
C ALA A 10 -0.70 1.67 -19.09
N GLN A 11 0.29 1.44 -18.22
CA GLN A 11 0.14 0.56 -17.07
C GLN A 11 -0.76 1.22 -16.01
N VAL A 12 -0.46 2.42 -15.52
CA VAL A 12 -1.23 3.14 -14.50
C VAL A 12 -2.69 3.44 -14.94
N LEU A 13 -2.93 3.80 -16.21
CA LEU A 13 -4.26 4.06 -16.80
C LEU A 13 -5.02 2.79 -17.15
N GLY A 14 -4.33 1.76 -17.65
CA GLY A 14 -4.94 0.47 -17.94
C GLY A 14 -5.53 -0.21 -16.71
N LEU A 15 -5.17 0.27 -15.52
CA LEU A 15 -5.29 -0.48 -14.28
C LEU A 15 -6.12 0.17 -13.18
N THR A 16 -6.79 1.28 -13.48
CA THR A 16 -7.76 1.87 -12.54
C THR A 16 -9.15 2.10 -13.13
N GLY A 17 -9.34 2.11 -14.45
CA GLY A 17 -10.61 2.58 -15.05
C GLY A 17 -10.99 4.00 -14.59
N MET A 18 -10.04 4.75 -14.02
CA MET A 18 -10.28 5.94 -13.24
C MET A 18 -9.32 7.01 -13.73
N ALA A 19 -9.82 7.80 -14.68
CA ALA A 19 -9.06 8.82 -15.39
C ALA A 19 -8.25 9.72 -14.44
N LEU A 20 -6.92 9.66 -14.54
CA LEU A 20 -5.99 10.62 -13.93
C LEU A 20 -6.03 11.97 -14.66
N LYS A 21 -7.22 12.52 -14.88
CA LYS A 21 -7.45 13.74 -15.69
C LYS A 21 -6.72 14.99 -15.17
N GLU A 22 -6.20 14.97 -13.94
CA GLU A 22 -5.60 16.14 -13.29
C GLU A 22 -4.09 16.29 -13.47
N ILE A 23 -3.37 15.23 -13.87
CA ILE A 23 -1.90 15.26 -14.03
C ILE A 23 -1.52 14.63 -15.38
N ASP A 24 -0.84 15.40 -16.23
CA ASP A 24 -0.32 14.95 -17.52
C ASP A 24 1.04 14.24 -17.32
N PHE A 25 1.04 12.92 -17.43
CA PHE A 25 2.25 12.10 -17.33
C PHE A 25 2.95 11.88 -18.68
N GLU A 26 2.27 12.12 -19.83
CA GLU A 26 2.83 11.92 -21.16
C GLU A 26 3.75 13.08 -21.58
N ARG A 27 3.29 14.31 -21.34
CA ARG A 27 3.97 15.55 -21.73
C ARG A 27 3.97 16.55 -20.58
N PRO A 28 4.51 16.17 -19.41
CA PRO A 28 4.57 17.07 -18.27
C PRO A 28 5.26 18.37 -18.68
N LYS A 29 4.54 19.49 -18.55
CA LYS A 29 5.10 20.81 -18.78
C LYS A 29 5.87 21.23 -17.54
N GLY A 30 7.19 21.35 -17.63
CA GLY A 30 8.04 21.79 -16.53
C GLY A 30 9.28 20.93 -16.36
N GLU A 31 10.00 21.19 -15.27
CA GLU A 31 11.24 20.52 -14.89
C GLU A 31 11.04 19.02 -14.57
N PRO A 32 12.13 18.24 -14.41
CA PRO A 32 12.06 16.87 -13.92
C PRO A 32 11.21 16.74 -12.64
N GLY A 33 10.67 15.53 -12.42
CA GLY A 33 9.99 15.20 -11.18
C GLY A 33 10.94 15.17 -9.99
N LEU A 34 10.39 14.98 -8.78
CA LEU A 34 11.19 14.73 -7.57
C LEU A 34 12.21 13.59 -7.78
N PHE A 35 11.86 12.64 -8.66
CA PHE A 35 12.70 11.54 -9.08
C PHE A 35 12.72 11.43 -10.61
N GLY A 36 13.81 10.87 -11.14
CA GLY A 36 14.00 10.64 -12.57
C GLY A 36 13.92 9.14 -12.95
N PRO A 37 13.78 8.80 -14.24
CA PRO A 37 13.68 7.41 -14.71
C PRO A 37 14.82 6.47 -14.31
N GLN A 38 15.98 7.01 -13.92
CA GLN A 38 17.14 6.27 -13.46
C GLN A 38 17.10 5.95 -11.96
N SER A 39 16.18 6.56 -11.20
CA SER A 39 16.06 6.38 -9.76
C SER A 39 15.55 4.97 -9.41
N ALA A 40 15.80 4.51 -8.19
CA ALA A 40 15.32 3.22 -7.72
C ALA A 40 13.79 3.21 -7.50
N ILE A 41 13.21 4.31 -7.01
CA ILE A 41 11.77 4.47 -6.81
C ILE A 41 10.99 4.38 -8.12
N TRP A 42 11.52 4.92 -9.23
CA TRP A 42 10.94 4.74 -10.57
C TRP A 42 10.89 3.28 -10.99
N GLN A 43 11.98 2.55 -10.74
CA GLN A 43 12.08 1.13 -11.07
C GLN A 43 11.07 0.30 -10.25
N VAL A 44 10.94 0.56 -8.95
CA VAL A 44 10.06 -0.20 -8.07
C VAL A 44 8.59 0.10 -8.36
N HIS A 45 8.23 1.39 -8.48
CA HIS A 45 6.85 1.83 -8.68
C HIS A 45 6.36 1.66 -10.12
N GLY A 46 7.27 1.48 -11.08
CA GLY A 46 6.95 1.38 -12.50
C GLY A 46 6.30 0.06 -12.92
N ASP A 47 6.31 -0.98 -12.06
CA ASP A 47 5.64 -2.26 -12.36
C ASP A 47 4.28 -2.33 -11.68
N PHE A 48 3.22 -2.34 -12.50
CA PHE A 48 1.87 -2.34 -11.96
C PHE A 48 1.55 -3.56 -11.10
N THR A 49 1.83 -4.76 -11.60
CA THR A 49 1.38 -6.01 -10.95
C THR A 49 2.01 -6.12 -9.56
N SER A 50 3.30 -5.79 -9.47
CA SER A 50 4.01 -5.63 -8.22
C SER A 50 3.38 -4.56 -7.33
N MET A 51 3.12 -3.36 -7.85
CA MET A 51 2.53 -2.28 -7.05
C MET A 51 1.13 -2.61 -6.52
N LEU A 52 0.32 -3.34 -7.28
CA LEU A 52 -1.00 -3.79 -6.85
C LEU A 52 -0.88 -4.78 -5.68
N CYS A 53 -0.04 -5.81 -5.81
CA CYS A 53 0.14 -6.81 -4.75
C CYS A 53 0.75 -6.17 -3.49
N GLY A 54 1.77 -5.32 -3.67
CA GLY A 54 2.41 -4.60 -2.58
C GLY A 54 1.46 -3.60 -1.91
N GLY A 55 0.57 -2.95 -2.67
CA GLY A 55 -0.42 -2.02 -2.13
C GLY A 55 -1.48 -2.71 -1.28
N ILE A 56 -1.91 -3.91 -1.68
CA ILE A 56 -2.81 -4.74 -0.87
C ILE A 56 -2.13 -5.10 0.46
N SER A 57 -0.88 -5.57 0.41
CA SER A 57 -0.10 -5.91 1.60
C SER A 57 0.11 -4.69 2.51
N ALA A 58 0.46 -3.53 1.93
CA ALA A 58 0.65 -2.28 2.65
C ALA A 58 -0.61 -1.86 3.42
N LEU A 59 -1.79 -1.94 2.81
CA LEU A 59 -3.05 -1.59 3.47
C LEU A 59 -3.36 -2.52 4.65
N LEU A 60 -3.16 -3.83 4.48
CA LEU A 60 -3.32 -4.85 5.51
C LEU A 60 -2.32 -4.65 6.67
N LEU A 61 -1.09 -4.27 6.37
CA LEU A 61 -0.10 -3.99 7.40
C LEU A 61 -0.42 -2.67 8.13
N GLN A 62 -0.68 -1.59 7.39
CA GLN A 62 -0.94 -0.26 7.94
C GLN A 62 -2.08 -0.25 8.95
N MET A 63 -3.17 -0.98 8.67
CA MET A 63 -4.36 -1.03 9.53
C MET A 63 -4.12 -1.69 10.90
N LEU A 64 -3.00 -2.40 11.09
CA LEU A 64 -2.66 -2.98 12.39
C LEU A 64 -2.23 -1.92 13.42
N HIS A 65 -1.86 -0.71 12.99
CA HIS A 65 -1.56 0.37 13.92
C HIS A 65 -2.85 1.06 14.37
N PRO A 66 -3.15 1.07 15.69
CA PRO A 66 -4.45 1.50 16.20
C PRO A 66 -4.81 2.94 15.80
N LEU A 67 -3.84 3.85 15.86
CA LEU A 67 -4.09 5.26 15.53
C LEU A 67 -4.16 5.52 14.02
N ALA A 68 -3.50 4.71 13.19
CA ALA A 68 -3.60 4.82 11.74
C ALA A 68 -4.99 4.35 11.30
N LEU A 69 -5.43 3.23 11.86
CA LEU A 69 -6.77 2.69 11.68
C LEU A 69 -7.85 3.66 12.15
N ALA A 70 -7.69 4.30 13.31
CA ALA A 70 -8.65 5.29 13.82
C ALA A 70 -8.85 6.44 12.82
N GLY A 71 -7.77 7.00 12.26
CA GLY A 71 -7.86 8.02 11.22
C GLY A 71 -8.67 7.58 9.99
N VAL A 72 -8.51 6.33 9.54
CA VAL A 72 -9.30 5.78 8.43
C VAL A 72 -10.74 5.53 8.85
N TRP A 73 -10.95 4.93 10.02
CA TRP A 73 -12.26 4.55 10.53
C TRP A 73 -13.16 5.76 10.75
N ASP A 74 -12.63 6.80 11.39
CA ASP A 74 -13.40 7.95 11.83
C ASP A 74 -13.58 9.00 10.71
N HIS A 75 -12.68 9.07 9.72
CA HIS A 75 -12.65 10.16 8.72
C HIS A 75 -12.75 9.71 7.27
N SER A 76 -12.96 8.42 6.98
CA SER A 76 -13.12 7.93 5.61
C SER A 76 -14.42 7.18 5.36
N ARG A 77 -14.98 7.39 4.17
CA ARG A 77 -16.10 6.62 3.62
C ARG A 77 -15.64 5.29 3.01
N PHE A 78 -14.83 4.52 3.74
CA PHE A 78 -14.24 3.30 3.16
C PHE A 78 -15.30 2.22 2.88
N ARG A 79 -16.41 2.19 3.65
CA ARG A 79 -17.52 1.26 3.44
C ARG A 79 -18.23 1.51 2.12
N GLU A 80 -18.37 2.78 1.72
CA GLU A 80 -19.12 3.18 0.54
C GLU A 80 -18.22 3.46 -0.68
N ASP A 81 -16.96 3.88 -0.48
CA ASP A 81 -16.05 4.35 -1.53
C ASP A 81 -14.61 3.83 -1.32
N ILE A 82 -14.45 2.52 -1.13
CA ILE A 82 -13.12 1.90 -1.03
C ILE A 82 -12.32 2.12 -2.32
N LEU A 83 -12.93 1.96 -3.50
CA LEU A 83 -12.25 2.13 -4.79
C LEU A 83 -11.78 3.58 -5.01
N GLY A 84 -12.59 4.58 -4.64
CA GLY A 84 -12.16 5.98 -4.70
C GLY A 84 -11.05 6.29 -3.70
N ARG A 85 -11.04 5.66 -2.51
CA ARG A 85 -9.92 5.76 -1.56
C ARG A 85 -8.63 5.19 -2.13
N LEU A 86 -8.68 4.02 -2.74
CA LEU A 86 -7.54 3.39 -3.40
C LEU A 86 -7.01 4.25 -4.56
N ARG A 87 -7.92 4.82 -5.36
CA ARG A 87 -7.58 5.76 -6.44
C ARG A 87 -6.80 6.98 -5.94
N ARG A 88 -7.26 7.63 -4.86
CA ARG A 88 -6.59 8.82 -4.30
C ARG A 88 -5.18 8.50 -3.81
N THR A 89 -4.99 7.33 -3.22
CA THR A 89 -3.67 6.85 -2.76
C THR A 89 -2.76 6.56 -3.96
N SER A 90 -3.27 5.86 -4.98
CA SER A 90 -2.51 5.59 -6.22
C SER A 90 -2.15 6.89 -6.96
N GLN A 91 -3.05 7.87 -7.01
CA GLN A 91 -2.77 9.19 -7.57
C GLN A 91 -1.64 9.89 -6.80
N PHE A 92 -1.64 9.80 -5.46
CA PHE A 92 -0.57 10.36 -4.64
C PHE A 92 0.78 9.74 -4.97
N ILE A 93 0.88 8.41 -4.92
CA ILE A 93 2.13 7.68 -5.20
C ILE A 93 2.62 7.96 -6.62
N SER A 94 1.73 7.91 -7.62
CA SER A 94 2.09 8.17 -9.01
C SER A 94 2.56 9.60 -9.22
N ALA A 95 1.92 10.59 -8.57
CA ALA A 95 2.31 11.98 -8.70
C ALA A 95 3.67 12.25 -8.06
N THR A 96 3.89 11.78 -6.83
CA THR A 96 5.14 12.00 -6.11
C THR A 96 6.31 11.25 -6.72
N THR A 97 6.06 10.18 -7.48
CA THR A 97 7.10 9.42 -8.18
C THR A 97 7.35 9.95 -9.60
N PHE A 98 6.30 10.13 -10.40
CA PHE A 98 6.42 10.26 -11.86
C PHE A 98 6.05 11.65 -12.42
N ALA A 99 5.32 12.48 -11.66
CA ALA A 99 4.89 13.79 -12.14
C ALA A 99 6.02 14.83 -12.04
N THR A 100 5.73 16.06 -12.47
CA THR A 100 6.64 17.19 -12.29
C THR A 100 6.83 17.52 -10.81
N THR A 101 7.95 18.16 -10.46
CA THR A 101 8.18 18.65 -9.09
C THR A 101 7.03 19.55 -8.61
N PRO A 102 6.55 20.55 -9.37
CA PRO A 102 5.40 21.37 -8.97
C PRO A 102 4.11 20.58 -8.70
N ASP A 103 3.81 19.56 -9.52
CA ASP A 103 2.63 18.72 -9.30
C ASP A 103 2.75 17.87 -8.04
N ALA A 104 3.92 17.27 -7.82
CA ALA A 104 4.22 16.50 -6.63
C ALA A 104 4.13 17.38 -5.37
N GLU A 105 4.74 18.56 -5.37
CA GLU A 105 4.74 19.50 -4.24
C GLU A 105 3.33 20.01 -3.92
N ARG A 106 2.54 20.36 -4.94
CA ARG A 106 1.13 20.74 -4.78
C ARG A 106 0.35 19.63 -4.09
N LEU A 107 0.55 18.37 -4.50
CA LEU A 107 -0.20 17.25 -3.94
C LEU A 107 0.28 16.88 -2.53
N ILE A 108 1.58 16.98 -2.25
CA ILE A 108 2.16 16.87 -0.90
C ILE A 108 1.52 17.90 0.02
N ALA A 109 1.52 19.18 -0.35
CA ALA A 109 0.92 20.25 0.44
C ALA A 109 -0.59 20.01 0.68
N LYS A 110 -1.32 19.52 -0.33
CA LYS A 110 -2.73 19.14 -0.20
C LYS A 110 -2.91 18.02 0.84
N VAL A 111 -2.10 16.96 0.78
CA VAL A 111 -2.18 15.84 1.73
C VAL A 111 -1.78 16.28 3.14
N GLN A 112 -0.74 17.11 3.30
CA GLN A 112 -0.38 17.68 4.60
C GLN A 112 -1.56 18.46 5.21
N GLY A 113 -2.21 19.33 4.44
CA GLY A 113 -3.38 20.07 4.90
C GLY A 113 -4.59 19.19 5.22
N ILE A 114 -4.72 18.02 4.61
CA ILE A 114 -5.73 17.02 5.00
C ILE A 114 -5.32 16.37 6.33
N HIS A 115 -4.09 15.89 6.45
CA HIS A 115 -3.59 15.21 7.66
C HIS A 115 -3.62 16.09 8.91
N GLN A 116 -3.37 17.40 8.78
CA GLN A 116 -3.49 18.36 9.87
C GLN A 116 -4.92 18.49 10.43
N ARG A 117 -5.94 18.21 9.61
CA ARG A 117 -7.37 18.30 9.98
C ARG A 117 -7.94 16.96 10.48
N ILE A 118 -7.26 15.86 10.22
CA ILE A 118 -7.67 14.54 10.68
C ILE A 118 -7.08 14.31 12.07
N ALA A 119 -7.92 14.46 13.09
CA ALA A 119 -7.58 14.20 14.48
C ALA A 119 -8.79 13.58 15.19
N GLY A 120 -8.54 12.93 16.32
CA GLY A 120 -9.59 12.30 17.11
C GLY A 120 -9.03 11.59 18.33
N VAL A 121 -9.84 10.70 18.90
CA VAL A 121 -9.48 9.83 20.01
C VAL A 121 -9.86 8.42 19.62
N ASP A 122 -8.90 7.49 19.62
CA ASP A 122 -9.15 6.08 19.32
C ASP A 122 -10.03 5.44 20.41
N LYS A 123 -10.59 4.26 20.13
CA LYS A 123 -11.51 3.54 21.02
C LYS A 123 -10.98 3.31 22.45
N ASP A 124 -9.65 3.26 22.62
CA ASP A 124 -9.00 3.08 23.92
C ASP A 124 -8.67 4.40 24.63
N GLY A 125 -9.19 5.54 24.14
CA GLY A 125 -9.00 6.86 24.74
C GLY A 125 -7.71 7.58 24.34
N THR A 126 -6.93 7.00 23.41
CA THR A 126 -5.65 7.60 22.97
C THR A 126 -5.91 8.66 21.90
N PRO A 127 -5.52 9.93 22.12
CA PRO A 127 -5.65 10.96 21.10
C PRO A 127 -4.72 10.68 19.91
N TYR A 128 -5.15 11.04 18.72
CA TYR A 128 -4.34 10.93 17.51
C TYR A 128 -4.52 12.14 16.60
N GLN A 129 -3.50 12.38 15.78
CA GLN A 129 -3.55 13.27 14.64
C GLN A 129 -2.84 12.60 13.47
N ALA A 130 -3.42 12.62 12.27
CA ALA A 130 -2.84 11.96 11.11
C ALA A 130 -1.50 12.59 10.67
N SER A 131 -1.25 13.85 11.05
CA SER A 131 0.04 14.52 10.85
C SER A 131 1.10 14.21 11.92
N ASP A 132 0.84 13.31 12.87
CA ASP A 132 1.85 12.85 13.82
C ASP A 132 3.06 12.25 13.06
N PRO A 133 4.30 12.78 13.26
CA PRO A 133 5.49 12.29 12.58
C PRO A 133 5.76 10.79 12.74
N ALA A 134 5.49 10.21 13.90
CA ALA A 134 5.68 8.78 14.15
C ALA A 134 4.65 7.95 13.37
N LEU A 135 3.41 8.44 13.29
CA LEU A 135 2.35 7.79 12.54
C LEU A 135 2.62 7.83 11.02
N LEU A 136 3.07 8.98 10.51
CA LEU A 136 3.52 9.12 9.13
C LEU A 136 4.66 8.17 8.79
N THR A 137 5.61 7.99 9.73
CA THR A 137 6.73 7.06 9.58
C THR A 137 6.25 5.61 9.53
N TRP A 138 5.33 5.21 10.42
CA TRP A 138 4.71 3.87 10.35
C TRP A 138 4.05 3.61 8.98
N VAL A 139 3.18 4.52 8.55
CA VAL A 139 2.43 4.37 7.29
C VAL A 139 3.39 4.24 6.11
N HIS A 140 4.44 5.07 6.09
CA HIS A 140 5.48 5.02 5.07
C HIS A 140 6.28 3.72 5.07
N VAL A 141 6.78 3.28 6.23
CA VAL A 141 7.61 2.07 6.34
C VAL A 141 6.80 0.83 5.96
N ALA A 142 5.55 0.73 6.42
CA ALA A 142 4.64 -0.34 6.02
C ALA A 142 4.39 -0.35 4.50
N GLU A 143 4.25 0.83 3.89
CA GLU A 143 4.06 0.97 2.44
C GLU A 143 5.29 0.54 1.64
N CYS A 144 6.45 1.15 1.90
CA CYS A 144 7.65 0.95 1.10
C CYS A 144 8.23 -0.47 1.28
N SER A 145 8.13 -1.05 2.48
CA SER A 145 8.52 -2.45 2.72
C SER A 145 7.69 -3.42 1.87
N CYS A 146 6.37 -3.22 1.79
CA CYS A 146 5.48 -4.05 1.01
C CYS A 146 5.69 -3.89 -0.51
N PHE A 147 5.93 -2.66 -0.99
CA PHE A 147 6.25 -2.42 -2.40
C PHE A 147 7.57 -3.06 -2.82
N MET A 148 8.62 -2.92 -1.99
CA MET A 148 9.91 -3.56 -2.25
C MET A 148 9.77 -5.09 -2.22
N ALA A 149 9.12 -5.66 -1.20
CA ALA A 149 8.88 -7.10 -1.09
C ALA A 149 8.15 -7.64 -2.32
N SER A 150 7.11 -6.94 -2.76
CA SER A 150 6.36 -7.30 -3.97
C SER A 150 7.23 -7.27 -5.23
N HIS A 151 8.08 -6.25 -5.37
CA HIS A 151 8.95 -6.13 -6.54
C HIS A 151 9.95 -7.28 -6.60
N LEU A 152 10.60 -7.57 -5.48
CA LEU A 152 11.56 -8.68 -5.40
C LEU A 152 10.91 -10.04 -5.65
N ARG A 153 9.65 -10.22 -5.23
CA ARG A 153 8.92 -11.49 -5.33
C ARG A 153 8.33 -11.74 -6.71
N TYR A 154 7.70 -10.72 -7.31
CA TYR A 154 6.84 -10.91 -8.48
C TYR A 154 7.41 -10.31 -9.76
N LYS A 155 8.43 -9.44 -9.67
CA LYS A 155 9.07 -8.82 -10.83
C LYS A 155 10.35 -9.58 -11.17
N ARG A 156 10.54 -9.92 -12.45
CA ARG A 156 11.70 -10.72 -12.90
C ARG A 156 13.05 -9.97 -12.84
N THR A 157 13.03 -8.66 -12.72
CA THR A 157 14.27 -7.87 -12.65
C THR A 157 14.77 -7.85 -11.22
N VAL A 158 15.98 -8.35 -11.04
CA VAL A 158 16.69 -8.27 -9.76
C VAL A 158 17.01 -6.80 -9.46
N VAL A 159 16.67 -6.36 -8.26
CA VAL A 159 17.11 -5.07 -7.70
C VAL A 159 18.34 -5.36 -6.85
N SER A 160 19.50 -4.82 -7.20
CA SER A 160 20.72 -5.03 -6.42
C SER A 160 20.55 -4.49 -5.00
N PRO A 161 21.32 -5.00 -4.01
CA PRO A 161 21.27 -4.47 -2.65
C PRO A 161 21.45 -2.95 -2.57
N GLU A 162 22.38 -2.36 -3.35
CA GLU A 162 22.56 -0.91 -3.37
C GLU A 162 21.32 -0.19 -3.88
N ARG A 163 20.66 -0.74 -4.91
CA ARG A 163 19.42 -0.17 -5.46
C ARG A 163 18.24 -0.32 -4.51
N GLN A 164 18.25 -1.30 -3.60
CA GLN A 164 17.24 -1.40 -2.55
C GLN A 164 17.44 -0.30 -1.50
N GLU A 165 18.69 0.00 -1.13
CA GLU A 165 18.98 1.16 -0.27
C GLU A 165 18.61 2.48 -0.93
N ASP A 166 18.95 2.67 -2.21
CA ASP A 166 18.54 3.84 -2.98
C ASP A 166 17.02 4.02 -2.95
N TYR A 167 16.25 2.93 -3.10
CA TYR A 167 14.79 2.98 -3.02
C TYR A 167 14.31 3.54 -1.68
N PHE A 168 14.80 3.02 -0.56
CA PHE A 168 14.37 3.46 0.77
C PHE A 168 14.81 4.91 1.07
N ARG A 169 15.99 5.32 0.63
CA ARG A 169 16.47 6.72 0.73
C ARG A 169 15.62 7.68 -0.11
N GLU A 170 15.33 7.30 -1.36
CA GLU A 170 14.49 8.07 -2.27
C GLU A 170 13.05 8.18 -1.74
N SER A 171 12.44 7.06 -1.32
CA SER A 171 11.08 7.06 -0.80
C SER A 171 10.95 7.85 0.51
N ALA A 172 11.98 7.83 1.36
CA ALA A 172 12.00 8.60 2.61
C ALA A 172 11.90 10.12 2.39
N GLU A 173 12.31 10.64 1.23
CA GLU A 173 12.12 12.06 0.89
C GLU A 173 10.63 12.45 0.82
N ILE A 174 9.78 11.57 0.28
CA ILE A 174 8.33 11.83 0.23
C ILE A 174 7.76 11.88 1.65
N ALA A 175 8.15 10.93 2.50
CA ALA A 175 7.70 10.88 3.89
C ALA A 175 8.20 12.08 4.70
N ARG A 176 9.46 12.48 4.52
CA ARG A 176 10.04 13.69 5.13
C ARG A 176 9.27 14.93 4.74
N ARG A 177 8.92 15.08 3.46
CA ARG A 177 8.09 16.19 2.96
C ARG A 177 6.68 16.18 3.54
N LEU A 178 6.11 15.01 3.84
CA LEU A 178 4.82 14.90 4.55
C LEU A 178 4.92 15.23 6.04
N GLY A 179 6.11 15.21 6.63
CA GLY A 179 6.37 15.52 8.04
C GLY A 179 6.84 14.35 8.90
N ALA A 180 7.11 13.19 8.30
CA ALA A 180 7.68 12.03 8.99
C ALA A 180 9.10 12.33 9.52
N ARG A 181 9.50 11.62 10.58
CA ARG A 181 10.81 11.77 11.26
C ARG A 181 11.38 10.40 11.61
N ASP A 182 12.68 10.33 11.81
CA ASP A 182 13.37 9.08 12.19
C ASP A 182 13.08 7.94 11.20
N ILE A 183 13.05 8.28 9.90
CA ILE A 183 12.64 7.39 8.82
C ILE A 183 13.76 6.39 8.53
N PRO A 184 13.51 5.07 8.67
CA PRO A 184 14.41 4.01 8.20
C PRO A 184 14.71 4.16 6.71
N GLN A 185 15.99 4.08 6.34
CA GLN A 185 16.48 4.36 4.98
C GLN A 185 17.28 3.21 4.37
N THR A 186 17.38 2.08 5.09
CA THR A 186 17.99 0.84 4.58
C THR A 186 17.05 -0.35 4.79
N PRO A 187 17.22 -1.45 4.02
CA PRO A 187 16.43 -2.66 4.22
C PRO A 187 16.53 -3.23 5.65
N GLN A 188 17.69 -3.11 6.29
CA GLN A 188 17.90 -3.58 7.66
C GLN A 188 17.17 -2.71 8.67
N GLU A 189 17.31 -1.38 8.58
CA GLU A 189 16.60 -0.44 9.47
C GLU A 189 15.08 -0.58 9.34
N VAL A 190 14.58 -0.84 8.13
CA VAL A 190 13.14 -1.09 7.88
C VAL A 190 12.69 -2.38 8.57
N ALA A 191 13.47 -3.46 8.46
CA ALA A 191 13.16 -4.72 9.14
C ALA A 191 13.18 -4.54 10.67
N ASP A 192 14.19 -3.87 11.21
CA ASP A 192 14.32 -3.60 12.64
C ASP A 192 13.17 -2.73 13.15
N TYR A 193 12.75 -1.73 12.37
CA TYR A 193 11.61 -0.87 12.71
C TYR A 193 10.29 -1.67 12.75
N LEU A 194 10.05 -2.56 11.78
CA LEU A 194 8.84 -3.38 11.76
C LEU A 194 8.75 -4.31 12.98
N GLU A 195 9.86 -4.95 13.36
CA GLU A 195 9.91 -5.78 14.57
C GLU A 195 9.73 -4.96 15.85
N ALA A 196 10.33 -3.76 15.93
CA ALA A 196 10.14 -2.85 17.05
C ALA A 196 8.70 -2.35 17.19
N MET A 197 7.98 -2.23 16.07
CA MET A 197 6.58 -1.81 16.06
C MET A 197 5.62 -2.91 16.47
N ARG A 198 5.95 -4.19 16.26
CA ARG A 198 5.07 -5.34 16.50
C ARG A 198 4.31 -5.31 17.83
N PRO A 199 4.92 -5.00 19.00
CA PRO A 199 4.21 -4.97 20.28
C PRO A 199 3.15 -3.85 20.39
N ARG A 200 3.17 -2.85 19.50
CA ARG A 200 2.24 -1.72 19.47
C ARG A 200 1.06 -1.93 18.51
N LEU A 201 1.11 -3.02 17.74
CA LEU A 201 0.10 -3.35 16.74
C LEU A 201 -1.02 -4.19 17.37
N ARG A 202 -2.22 -4.07 16.83
CA ARG A 202 -3.38 -4.86 17.27
C ARG A 202 -4.27 -5.25 16.10
N CYS A 203 -5.00 -6.36 16.28
CA CYS A 203 -6.09 -6.76 15.39
C CYS A 203 -7.38 -6.90 16.21
N ASP A 204 -8.27 -5.94 16.04
CA ASP A 204 -9.56 -5.84 16.74
C ASP A 204 -10.73 -5.89 15.75
N GLU A 205 -11.96 -5.65 16.23
CA GLU A 205 -13.16 -5.58 15.41
C GLU A 205 -13.02 -4.56 14.26
N ARG A 206 -12.52 -3.34 14.55
CA ARG A 206 -12.34 -2.30 13.53
C ARG A 206 -11.38 -2.76 12.44
N THR A 207 -10.30 -3.43 12.84
CA THR A 207 -9.30 -3.98 11.92
C THR A 207 -9.91 -5.02 10.99
N ARG A 208 -10.68 -5.96 11.56
CA ARG A 208 -11.31 -7.05 10.80
C ARG A 208 -12.34 -6.55 9.81
N GLU A 209 -13.15 -5.55 10.17
CA GLU A 209 -14.12 -4.97 9.24
C GLU A 209 -13.44 -4.24 8.07
N VAL A 210 -12.39 -3.45 8.34
CA VAL A 210 -11.64 -2.79 7.26
C VAL A 210 -10.98 -3.82 6.34
N ALA A 211 -10.42 -4.89 6.92
CA ALA A 211 -9.89 -6.02 6.14
C ALA A 211 -10.99 -6.70 5.31
N GLU A 212 -12.17 -6.96 5.89
CA GLU A 212 -13.28 -7.59 5.18
C GLU A 212 -13.77 -6.74 4.00
N VAL A 213 -13.91 -5.43 4.17
CA VAL A 213 -14.28 -4.51 3.07
C VAL A 213 -13.23 -4.55 1.97
N LEU A 214 -11.94 -4.54 2.31
CA LEU A 214 -10.86 -4.64 1.33
C LEU A 214 -10.88 -6.00 0.59
N LEU A 215 -10.98 -7.11 1.33
CA LEU A 215 -10.92 -8.47 0.81
C LEU A 215 -12.16 -8.83 -0.03
N SER A 216 -13.31 -8.23 0.26
CA SER A 216 -14.56 -8.41 -0.50
C SER A 216 -14.70 -7.45 -1.69
N THR A 217 -13.79 -6.48 -1.84
CA THR A 217 -13.80 -5.54 -2.97
C THR A 217 -13.62 -6.29 -4.29
N ARG A 218 -14.65 -6.26 -5.13
CA ARG A 218 -14.64 -6.87 -6.46
C ARG A 218 -14.22 -5.86 -7.51
N LEU A 219 -13.26 -6.25 -8.37
CA LEU A 219 -12.96 -5.46 -9.57
C LEU A 219 -14.19 -5.40 -10.49
N PRO A 220 -14.42 -4.29 -11.21
CA PRO A 220 -15.49 -4.23 -12.20
C PRO A 220 -15.31 -5.32 -13.28
N GLY A 221 -16.40 -6.00 -13.64
CA GLY A 221 -16.42 -7.05 -14.66
C GLY A 221 -16.27 -8.47 -14.10
N ARG A 222 -16.96 -9.44 -14.72
CA ARG A 222 -16.94 -10.85 -14.27
C ARG A 222 -15.63 -11.56 -14.58
N MET A 223 -14.97 -11.17 -15.67
CA MET A 223 -13.71 -11.78 -16.12
C MET A 223 -12.48 -11.33 -15.32
N SER A 224 -12.58 -10.23 -14.56
CA SER A 224 -11.48 -9.70 -13.73
C SER A 224 -11.43 -10.33 -12.33
N GLN A 225 -12.47 -11.06 -11.90
CA GLN A 225 -12.55 -11.65 -10.56
C GLN A 225 -11.42 -12.67 -10.26
N PRO A 226 -11.08 -13.61 -11.17
CA PRO A 226 -10.00 -14.56 -10.89
C PRO A 226 -8.66 -13.85 -10.74
N VAL A 227 -8.41 -12.84 -11.57
CA VAL A 227 -7.19 -12.01 -11.49
C VAL A 227 -7.16 -11.25 -10.17
N GLY A 228 -8.26 -10.60 -9.79
CA GLY A 228 -8.39 -9.91 -8.51
C GLY A 228 -8.08 -10.81 -7.32
N ARG A 229 -8.60 -12.05 -7.31
CA ARG A 229 -8.32 -13.02 -6.25
C ARG A 229 -6.84 -13.44 -6.20
N VAL A 230 -6.21 -13.65 -7.36
CA VAL A 230 -4.78 -13.97 -7.42
C VAL A 230 -3.94 -12.82 -6.87
N MET A 231 -4.25 -11.57 -7.25
CA MET A 231 -3.54 -10.39 -6.76
C MET A 231 -3.76 -10.19 -5.24
N MET A 232 -4.97 -10.45 -4.75
CA MET A 232 -5.28 -10.40 -3.32
C MET A 232 -4.45 -11.42 -2.53
N ASN A 233 -4.44 -12.68 -2.96
CA ASN A 233 -3.63 -13.72 -2.33
C ASN A 233 -2.14 -13.38 -2.41
N ALA A 234 -1.67 -12.85 -3.54
CA ALA A 234 -0.29 -12.42 -3.71
C ALA A 234 0.08 -11.28 -2.74
N GLY A 235 -0.83 -10.36 -2.45
CA GLY A 235 -0.64 -9.31 -1.45
C GLY A 235 -0.63 -9.85 0.00
N ILE A 236 -1.49 -10.83 0.31
CA ILE A 236 -1.49 -11.50 1.62
C ILE A 236 -0.17 -12.27 1.84
N ASP A 237 0.34 -12.96 0.80
CA ASP A 237 1.61 -13.73 0.86
C ASP A 237 2.84 -12.84 1.18
N LEU A 238 2.75 -11.53 0.93
CA LEU A 238 3.82 -10.58 1.20
C LEU A 238 3.86 -10.10 2.65
N LEU A 239 2.79 -10.28 3.42
CA LEU A 239 2.75 -9.84 4.81
C LEU A 239 3.77 -10.62 5.65
N PRO A 240 4.43 -9.98 6.64
CA PRO A 240 5.17 -10.71 7.67
C PRO A 240 4.30 -11.80 8.30
N GLU A 241 4.88 -12.95 8.64
CA GLU A 241 4.13 -14.10 9.18
C GLU A 241 3.28 -13.70 10.40
N TRP A 242 3.85 -12.89 11.29
CA TRP A 242 3.13 -12.37 12.47
C TRP A 242 1.93 -11.49 12.10
N ALA A 243 1.98 -10.75 10.99
CA ALA A 243 0.87 -9.91 10.54
C ALA A 243 -0.25 -10.78 9.94
N GLN A 244 0.12 -11.82 9.19
CA GLN A 244 -0.83 -12.83 8.69
C GLN A 244 -1.55 -13.52 9.85
N GLU A 245 -0.81 -13.92 10.88
CA GLU A 245 -1.37 -14.53 12.10
C GLU A 245 -2.33 -13.58 12.83
N MET A 246 -1.92 -12.32 13.04
CA MET A 246 -2.77 -11.30 13.67
C MET A 246 -4.09 -11.09 12.92
N LEU A 247 -4.04 -11.05 11.58
CA LEU A 247 -5.20 -10.85 10.72
C LEU A 247 -6.02 -12.13 10.50
N GLY A 248 -5.51 -13.31 10.93
CA GLY A 248 -6.13 -14.60 10.64
C GLY A 248 -6.08 -14.98 9.15
N LEU A 249 -5.15 -14.40 8.39
CA LEU A 249 -4.99 -14.59 6.95
C LEU A 249 -3.90 -15.62 6.66
N SER A 250 -4.11 -16.89 7.02
CA SER A 250 -3.14 -17.94 6.66
C SER A 250 -3.43 -18.47 5.24
N LEU A 251 -2.53 -18.21 4.29
CA LEU A 251 -2.55 -18.91 3.01
C LEU A 251 -2.13 -20.37 3.26
N THR A 252 -2.92 -21.33 2.76
CA THR A 252 -2.58 -22.75 2.90
C THR A 252 -1.23 -22.99 2.23
N ALA A 253 -0.34 -23.77 2.87
CA ALA A 253 1.09 -23.95 2.59
C ALA A 253 1.51 -24.40 1.17
N ALA A 254 0.60 -24.40 0.18
CA ALA A 254 0.89 -24.73 -1.21
C ALA A 254 1.66 -23.63 -1.97
N ALA A 255 1.75 -22.40 -1.45
CA ALA A 255 2.49 -21.30 -2.06
C ALA A 255 3.97 -21.20 -1.62
N ALA A 256 4.37 -21.92 -0.56
CA ALA A 256 5.68 -21.81 0.08
C ALA A 256 6.82 -22.58 -0.63
N ALA A 257 6.58 -23.15 -1.80
CA ALA A 257 7.48 -24.12 -2.46
C ALA A 257 8.21 -23.60 -3.72
N HIS A 258 8.44 -22.29 -3.85
CA HIS A 258 9.37 -21.78 -4.86
C HIS A 258 10.51 -21.00 -4.18
N ASP A 259 11.62 -21.71 -3.96
CA ASP A 259 12.88 -21.16 -3.49
C ASP A 259 13.44 -20.15 -4.51
N ALA A 260 13.68 -18.92 -4.04
CA ALA A 260 14.53 -17.95 -4.72
C ALA A 260 16.00 -18.21 -4.37
N PRO A 261 16.95 -17.97 -5.30
CA PRO A 261 18.38 -18.23 -5.11
C PRO A 261 18.97 -17.38 -3.97
N ASP A 262 19.95 -17.96 -3.28
CA ASP A 262 20.58 -17.39 -2.09
C ASP A 262 21.19 -16.00 -2.33
N GLY A 263 20.81 -15.03 -1.49
CA GLY A 263 21.31 -13.65 -1.51
C GLY A 263 20.23 -12.55 -1.56
N ALA A 264 18.96 -12.89 -1.82
CA ALA A 264 17.86 -11.93 -1.75
C ALA A 264 17.43 -11.66 -0.30
N TRP A 265 17.14 -10.39 0.04
CA TRP A 265 16.45 -10.01 1.27
C TRP A 265 15.23 -10.91 1.46
N ARG A 266 15.31 -11.78 2.47
CA ARG A 266 14.16 -12.52 2.98
C ARG A 266 13.65 -11.63 4.12
N GLY A 267 12.40 -11.17 4.04
CA GLY A 267 11.77 -10.45 5.15
C GLY A 267 11.90 -11.23 6.48
N PRO A 268 11.52 -10.64 7.63
CA PRO A 268 11.77 -11.23 8.94
C PRO A 268 11.25 -12.69 9.03
N ARG A 269 12.18 -13.63 9.26
CA ARG A 269 11.91 -15.08 9.43
C ARG A 269 12.04 -15.45 10.91
N THR A 270 11.03 -16.10 11.51
CA THR A 270 11.23 -16.97 12.70
C THR A 270 10.17 -18.08 12.86
N ALA A 271 10.68 -19.32 12.90
CA ALA A 271 10.22 -20.55 13.57
C ALA A 271 8.72 -20.96 13.59
N ARG A 272 8.41 -22.05 12.86
CA ARG A 272 7.13 -22.78 12.87
C ARG A 272 6.80 -23.42 14.22
N LEU A 273 5.58 -23.19 14.74
CA LEU A 273 4.87 -24.12 15.63
C LEU A 273 3.33 -24.08 15.41
N GLY A 274 2.78 -25.19 14.89
CA GLY A 274 1.62 -25.88 15.48
C GLY A 274 0.16 -25.38 15.32
N THR A 275 -0.56 -26.04 14.40
CA THR A 275 -1.96 -26.54 14.51
C THR A 275 -3.15 -25.60 14.20
N GLN A 276 -3.79 -25.82 13.05
CA GLN A 276 -5.03 -25.17 12.60
C GLN A 276 -6.31 -25.83 13.17
N ARG A 277 -7.28 -25.02 13.63
CA ARG A 277 -8.70 -25.40 13.75
C ARG A 277 -9.53 -24.57 12.76
N ARG A 278 -10.36 -25.24 11.96
CA ARG A 278 -11.27 -24.62 10.96
C ARG A 278 -12.59 -24.22 11.59
N LEU A 279 -13.17 -23.12 11.14
CA LEU A 279 -14.60 -22.83 11.26
C LEU A 279 -15.15 -22.47 9.87
N ALA A 280 -16.25 -23.13 9.50
CA ALA A 280 -16.93 -23.00 8.24
C ALA A 280 -18.04 -21.94 8.33
N LEU A 281 -18.17 -21.08 7.31
CA LEU A 281 -19.28 -20.14 7.18
C LEU A 281 -20.18 -20.53 6.00
N ARG A 282 -21.50 -20.49 6.23
CA ARG A 282 -22.58 -20.78 5.28
C ARG A 282 -23.06 -19.48 4.61
N HIS A 283 -23.48 -19.58 3.35
CA HIS A 283 -24.03 -18.51 2.51
C HIS A 283 -25.54 -18.27 2.70
N ALA A 284 -25.98 -17.04 2.40
CA ALA A 284 -27.35 -16.65 1.99
C ALA A 284 -27.28 -15.29 1.20
N PRO A 285 -28.29 -14.87 0.40
CA PRO A 285 -28.11 -14.42 -0.99
C PRO A 285 -28.30 -12.92 -1.29
N ASP A 286 -27.89 -12.56 -2.51
CA ASP A 286 -28.01 -11.27 -3.23
C ASP A 286 -29.46 -10.80 -3.39
N ASP A 287 -29.70 -9.49 -3.24
CA ASP A 287 -30.83 -8.78 -3.85
C ASP A 287 -30.33 -7.48 -4.52
N GLY A 288 -30.66 -7.35 -5.80
CA GLY A 288 -30.18 -6.28 -6.68
C GLY A 288 -30.85 -4.93 -6.42
N GLY A 289 -30.08 -3.86 -6.64
CA GLY A 289 -30.56 -2.49 -6.67
C GLY A 289 -29.57 -1.57 -7.36
N VAL A 290 -29.91 -1.10 -8.56
CA VAL A 290 -29.21 -0.06 -9.31
C VAL A 290 -29.63 1.29 -8.75
N ILE A 291 -28.70 2.11 -8.21
CA ILE A 291 -28.99 3.52 -7.89
C ILE A 291 -27.82 4.44 -8.29
N GLN A 292 -28.21 5.54 -8.93
CA GLN A 292 -27.42 6.59 -9.57
C GLN A 292 -26.72 7.54 -8.57
N PHE A 293 -25.62 8.13 -9.03
CA PHE A 293 -24.75 9.06 -8.29
C PHE A 293 -25.30 10.49 -8.22
N ALA A 294 -25.17 11.12 -7.05
CA ALA A 294 -25.15 12.58 -6.88
C ALA A 294 -24.06 12.96 -5.86
N TRP A 295 -23.27 13.99 -6.16
CA TRP A 295 -22.14 14.48 -5.37
C TRP A 295 -22.43 15.89 -4.85
N PRO A 296 -22.20 16.21 -3.57
CA PRO A 296 -22.16 17.60 -3.10
C PRO A 296 -20.75 18.18 -3.24
N ARG A 297 -20.72 19.48 -3.55
CA ARG A 297 -19.57 20.30 -3.98
C ARG A 297 -18.39 20.33 -3.02
#